data_AF-A0A952QWZ8-F1
#
_entry.id   AF-A0A952QWZ8-F1
#
_cell.length_a   1.000
_cell.length_b   1.000
_cell.length_c   1.000
_cell.angle_alpha   90.00
_cell.angle_beta   90.00
_cell.angle_gamma   90.00
#
_symmetry.space_group_name_H-M   'P 1'
#
loop_
_entity.id
_entity.type
_entity.pdbx_description
1 polymer ?
#
loop_
_entity_poly.entity_id
_entity_poly.type
_entity_poly.pdbx_seq_one_letter_code
_entity_poly.pdbx_strand_id
1 'polypeptide(L)'
;MYLTDFRENTLQDVITKLEPELFRIVTGLEVKDFDLLVQLRVFNTEQMNQAVFAFRRYEDASLRYTGIESYEALTHYGLYDTVVAREA
;
A
#
# COMPACT_ATOMS: atom_id res chain seq x y z
N MET A 1 6.76 5.07 -1.08
CA MET A 1 5.87 3.96 -1.46
C MET A 1 5.47 3.10 -0.26
N TYR A 2 6.42 2.59 0.53
CA TYR A 2 6.09 1.81 1.74
C TYR A 2 5.65 2.67 2.94
N LEU A 3 6.09 3.93 2.99
CA LEU A 3 5.78 4.92 4.03
C LEU A 3 4.94 6.06 3.46
N THR A 4 3.88 5.75 2.73
CA THR A 4 3.01 6.80 2.19
C THR A 4 1.98 7.20 3.24
N ASP A 5 1.70 8.50 3.33
CA ASP A 5 0.66 9.04 4.22
C ASP A 5 -0.75 8.57 3.80
N PHE A 6 -0.89 8.01 2.59
CA PHE A 6 -2.13 7.52 1.99
C PHE A 6 -2.55 6.13 2.50
N ARG A 7 -2.59 5.94 3.82
CA ARG A 7 -2.97 4.67 4.47
C ARG A 7 -4.42 4.24 4.15
N GLU A 8 -5.31 5.15 3.80
CA GLU A 8 -6.71 4.80 3.46
C GLU A 8 -6.88 4.35 2.00
N ASN A 9 -5.90 4.63 1.15
CA ASN A 9 -5.96 4.35 -0.29
C ASN A 9 -5.29 3.02 -0.63
N THR A 10 -5.78 2.39 -1.70
CA THR A 10 -5.18 1.15 -2.21
C THR A 10 -3.80 1.41 -2.79
N LEU A 11 -2.91 0.40 -2.75
CA LEU A 11 -1.58 0.53 -3.33
C LEU A 11 -1.65 0.80 -4.84
N GLN A 12 -2.65 0.24 -5.53
CA GLN A 12 -2.90 0.54 -6.94
C GLN A 12 -3.23 2.02 -7.16
N ASP A 13 -4.08 2.64 -6.32
CA ASP A 13 -4.39 4.07 -6.43
C ASP A 13 -3.16 4.94 -6.11
N VAL A 14 -2.34 4.53 -5.16
CA VAL A 14 -1.08 5.22 -4.84
C VAL A 14 -0.13 5.19 -6.05
N ILE A 15 0.01 4.05 -6.72
CA ILE A 15 0.85 3.90 -7.92
C ILE A 15 0.31 4.72 -9.09
N THR A 16 -0.99 4.65 -9.34
CA THR A 16 -1.59 5.13 -10.58
C THR A 16 -2.00 6.60 -10.53
N LYS A 17 -2.40 7.11 -9.35
CA LYS A 17 -3.04 8.43 -9.21
C LYS A 17 -2.29 9.39 -8.30
N LEU A 18 -1.77 8.91 -7.18
CA LEU A 18 -1.26 9.80 -6.13
C LEU A 18 0.23 10.06 -6.28
N GLU A 19 1.04 9.00 -6.44
CA GLU A 19 2.50 9.10 -6.49
C GLU A 19 3.14 8.28 -7.62
N PRO A 20 2.74 8.49 -8.89
CA PRO A 20 3.32 7.77 -10.02
C PRO A 20 4.83 8.03 -10.19
N GLU A 21 5.29 9.24 -9.88
CA GLU A 21 6.72 9.59 -9.95
C GLU A 21 7.54 8.83 -8.90
N LEU A 22 7.01 8.64 -7.68
CA LEU A 22 7.70 7.88 -6.66
C LEU A 22 7.82 6.40 -7.05
N PHE A 23 6.75 5.84 -7.64
CA PHE A 23 6.78 4.49 -8.19
C PHE A 23 7.86 4.36 -9.27
N ARG A 24 7.94 5.32 -10.19
CA ARG A 24 8.97 5.36 -11.23
C ARG A 24 10.38 5.46 -10.66
N ILE A 25 10.61 6.30 -9.65
CA ILE A 25 11.92 6.45 -9.00
C ILE A 25 12.36 5.15 -8.33
N VAL A 26 11.44 4.46 -7.64
CA VAL A 26 11.76 3.26 -6.87
C VAL A 26 11.91 2.02 -7.75
N THR A 27 11.04 1.85 -8.76
CA THR A 27 10.98 0.63 -9.57
C THR A 27 11.61 0.79 -10.95
N GLY A 28 11.78 2.02 -11.44
CA GLY A 28 12.18 2.31 -12.81
C GLY A 28 11.08 2.09 -13.86
N LEU A 29 9.88 1.66 -13.46
CA LEU A 29 8.77 1.34 -14.36
C LEU A 29 7.81 2.53 -14.51
N GLU A 30 7.18 2.65 -15.68
CA GLU A 30 6.07 3.58 -15.88
C GLU A 30 4.74 2.93 -15.46
N VAL A 31 3.72 3.75 -15.19
CA VAL A 31 2.37 3.26 -14.82
C VAL A 31 1.81 2.31 -15.87
N LYS A 32 2.06 2.58 -17.16
CA LYS A 32 1.65 1.69 -18.26
C LYS A 32 2.26 0.29 -18.18
N ASP A 33 3.49 0.17 -17.68
CA ASP A 33 4.18 -1.11 -17.54
C ASP A 33 3.60 -1.88 -16.35
N PHE A 34 3.28 -1.17 -15.28
CA PHE A 34 2.55 -1.72 -14.15
C PHE A 34 1.19 -2.27 -14.57
N ASP A 35 0.40 -1.50 -15.32
CA ASP A 35 -0.91 -1.94 -15.83
C ASP A 35 -0.79 -3.19 -16.70
N LEU A 36 0.25 -3.28 -17.53
CA LEU A 36 0.53 -4.47 -18.32
C LEU A 36 0.82 -5.69 -17.44
N LEU A 37 1.62 -5.53 -16.37
CA LEU A 37 1.91 -6.62 -15.43
C LEU A 37 0.66 -7.09 -14.67
N VAL A 38 -0.24 -6.17 -14.33
CA VAL A 38 -1.54 -6.50 -13.74
C VAL A 38 -2.40 -7.28 -14.75
N GLN A 39 -2.48 -6.84 -16.00
CA GLN A 39 -3.25 -7.53 -17.06
C GLN A 39 -2.71 -8.94 -17.34
N LEU A 40 -1.39 -9.11 -17.30
CA LEU A 40 -0.71 -10.40 -17.45
C LEU A 40 -0.86 -11.30 -16.20
N ARG A 41 -1.59 -10.84 -15.16
CA ARG A 41 -1.82 -11.56 -13.90
C ARG A 41 -0.52 -12.00 -13.22
N VAL A 42 0.53 -11.19 -13.34
CA VAL A 42 1.80 -11.41 -12.63
C VAL A 42 1.59 -11.31 -11.12
N PHE A 43 0.68 -10.43 -10.70
CA PHE A 43 0.33 -10.24 -9.30
C PHE A 43 -0.90 -11.07 -8.93
N ASN A 44 -0.75 -11.96 -7.95
CA ASN A 44 -1.89 -12.60 -7.30
C ASN A 44 -2.51 -11.62 -6.29
N THR A 45 -3.68 -11.09 -6.61
CA THR A 45 -4.39 -10.09 -5.81
C THR A 45 -4.59 -10.49 -4.34
N GLU A 46 -4.99 -11.73 -4.07
CA GLU A 46 -5.24 -12.20 -2.71
C GLU A 46 -3.96 -12.23 -1.87
N GLN A 47 -2.88 -12.77 -2.45
CA GLN A 47 -1.58 -12.80 -1.79
C GLN A 47 -1.01 -11.40 -1.59
N MET A 48 -1.19 -10.51 -2.57
CA MET A 48 -0.76 -9.12 -2.45
C MET A 48 -1.52 -8.38 -1.35
N ASN A 49 -2.83 -8.58 -1.22
CA ASN A 49 -3.61 -8.00 -0.12
C ASN A 49 -3.12 -8.49 1.25
N GLN A 50 -2.87 -9.79 1.40
CA GLN A 50 -2.34 -10.35 2.64
C GLN A 50 -0.93 -9.81 2.97
N ALA A 51 -0.06 -9.72 1.96
CA ALA A 51 1.28 -9.19 2.12
C ALA A 51 1.24 -7.71 2.56
N VAL A 52 0.47 -6.86 1.86
CA VAL A 52 0.35 -5.43 2.19
C VAL A 52 -0.21 -5.24 3.59
N PHE A 53 -1.22 -6.03 3.99
CA PHE A 53 -1.76 -5.98 5.35
C PHE A 53 -0.69 -6.34 6.40
N ALA A 54 0.05 -7.42 6.19
CA ALA A 54 1.10 -7.85 7.11
C ALA A 54 2.22 -6.81 7.22
N PHE A 55 2.67 -6.24 6.09
CA PHE A 55 3.68 -5.18 6.06
C PHE A 55 3.26 -3.98 6.93
N ARG A 56 2.05 -3.48 6.75
CA ARG A 56 1.52 -2.35 7.54
C ARG A 56 1.46 -2.66 9.02
N ARG A 57 1.06 -3.88 9.38
CA ARG A 57 1.02 -4.32 10.79
C ARG A 57 2.42 -4.36 11.42
N TYR A 58 3.43 -4.83 10.69
CA TYR A 58 4.81 -4.84 11.18
C TYR A 58 5.40 -3.43 11.27
N GLU A 59 5.07 -2.56 10.32
CA GLU A 59 5.46 -1.16 10.34
C GLU A 59 4.88 -0.43 11.56
N ASP A 60 3.58 -0.55 11.80
CA ASP A 60 2.92 0.05 12.97
C ASP A 60 3.53 -0.45 14.29
N ALA A 61 3.85 -1.73 14.38
CA ALA A 61 4.56 -2.28 15.54
C ALA A 61 5.96 -1.68 15.70
N SER A 62 6.67 -1.44 14.59
CA SER A 62 8.01 -0.83 14.58
C SER A 62 7.98 0.64 14.98
N LEU A 63 6.99 1.41 14.50
CA LEU A 63 6.80 2.82 14.85
C LEU A 63 6.44 2.99 16.33
N ARG A 64 5.56 2.13 16.86
CA ARG A 64 5.26 2.10 18.30
C ARG A 64 6.49 1.79 19.14
N TYR A 65 7.33 0.86 18.69
CA TYR A 65 8.57 0.52 19.40
C TYR A 65 9.55 1.71 19.47
N THR A 66 9.62 2.56 18.45
CA THR A 66 10.46 3.77 18.46
C THR A 66 9.83 4.95 19.22
N GLY A 67 8.64 4.76 19.81
CA GLY A 67 7.92 5.79 20.55
C GLY A 67 7.18 6.80 19.66
N ILE A 68 7.01 6.50 18.38
CA ILE A 68 6.21 7.31 17.45
C ILE A 68 4.80 6.74 17.47
N GLU A 69 3.87 7.43 18.12
CA GLU A 69 2.44 7.13 18.01
C GLU A 69 1.95 7.55 16.63
N SER A 70 2.04 6.62 15.69
CA SER A 70 1.59 6.83 14.33
C SER A 70 0.14 6.37 14.16
N TYR A 71 -0.74 7.31 13.81
CA TYR A 71 -2.08 7.12 13.23
C TYR A 71 -3.17 6.50 14.12
N GLU A 72 -3.48 7.11 15.26
CA GLU A 72 -4.53 6.62 16.19
C GLU A 72 -5.96 6.60 15.61
N ALA A 73 -6.25 7.41 14.58
CA ALA A 73 -7.61 7.65 14.08
C ALA A 73 -7.97 6.88 12.79
N LEU A 74 -7.09 6.04 12.24
CA LEU A 74 -7.37 5.34 10.97
C LEU A 74 -8.51 4.33 11.15
N THR A 75 -9.62 4.61 10.46
CA THR A 75 -10.81 3.73 10.45
C THR A 75 -10.76 2.73 9.28
N HIS A 76 -9.98 3.04 8.25
CA HIS A 76 -9.84 2.22 7.04
C HIS A 76 -8.38 1.99 6.69
N TYR A 77 -8.08 0.80 6.20
CA TYR A 77 -6.77 0.41 5.69
C TYR A 77 -6.88 -0.01 4.23
N GLY A 78 -6.23 0.75 3.35
CA GLY A 78 -6.03 0.33 1.98
C GLY A 78 -5.04 -0.83 1.90
N LEU A 79 -5.41 -1.86 1.14
CA LEU A 79 -4.57 -3.01 0.81
C LEU A 79 -4.00 -2.82 -0.61
N TYR A 80 -3.82 -3.91 -1.36
CA TYR A 80 -3.31 -3.83 -2.71
C TYR A 80 -4.36 -3.23 -3.67
N ASP A 81 -5.57 -3.79 -3.69
CA ASP A 81 -6.69 -3.34 -4.54
C ASP A 81 -8.00 -3.10 -3.76
N THR A 82 -8.05 -3.50 -2.48
CA THR A 82 -9.23 -3.41 -1.62
C THR A 82 -8.97 -2.50 -0.43
N VAL A 83 -10.04 -2.04 0.21
CA VAL A 83 -9.97 -1.27 1.47
C VAL A 83 -10.73 -2.04 2.53
N VAL A 84 -10.13 -2.17 3.72
CA VAL A 84 -10.72 -2.89 4.86
C VAL A 84 -10.94 -1.93 6.02
N ALA A 85 -12.13 -1.94 6.60
CA ALA A 85 -12.43 -1.18 7.80
C ALA A 85 -11.85 -1.88 9.04
N ARG A 86 -11.34 -1.10 9.98
CA ARG A 86 -10.96 -1.59 11.31
C ARG A 86 -12.24 -1.82 12.11
N GLU A 87 -12.51 -3.05 12.53
CA GLU A 87 -13.58 -3.31 13.51
C GLU A 87 -13.23 -2.64 14.84
N ALA A 88 -14.23 -1.98 15.42
CA ALA A 88 -14.13 -1.16 16.64
C ALA A 88 -13.96 -2.02 17.90
#